data_AF-A0A399NY78-F1
#
_entry.id   AF-A0A399NY78-F1
#
_cell.length_a   1.000
_cell.length_b   1.000
_cell.length_c   1.000
_cell.angle_alpha   90.00
_cell.angle_beta   90.00
_cell.angle_gamma   90.00
#
_symmetry.space_group_name_H-M   'P 1'
#
loop_
_entity.id
_entity.type
_entity.pdbx_description
1 polymer ?
#
loop_
_entity_poly.entity_id
_entity_poly.type
_entity_poly.pdbx_seq_one_letter_code
_entity_poly.pdbx_strand_id
1 'polypeptide(L)'
;MTEVRKAGRQSTARRVARERATERAAEFRRRENALEELAVDYFVAVATLEDIEAEAARQIVEIRARADDAITKVRRDAAGITGRMLDQGIARSEVATRLGIAVRDVPKTAADE
;
A
#
# COMPACT_ATOMS: atom_id res chain seq x y z
N MET A 1 17.37 -73.32 26.94
CA MET A 1 17.88 -72.54 25.78
C MET A 1 16.80 -71.73 25.04
N THR A 2 15.53 -72.15 25.03
CA THR A 2 14.45 -71.52 24.24
C THR A 2 14.00 -70.16 24.78
N GLU A 3 13.99 -69.97 26.11
CA GLU A 3 13.56 -68.72 26.75
C GLU A 3 14.53 -67.56 26.53
N VAL A 4 15.84 -67.82 26.57
CA VAL A 4 16.89 -66.83 26.26
C VAL A 4 16.78 -66.32 24.82
N ARG A 5 16.45 -67.21 23.86
CA ARG A 5 16.20 -66.84 22.46
C ARG A 5 14.93 -66.01 22.29
N LYS A 6 13.88 -66.26 23.07
CA LYS A 6 12.63 -65.48 23.06
C LYS A 6 12.82 -64.09 23.67
N ALA A 7 13.54 -63.99 24.79
CA ALA A 7 13.89 -62.70 25.42
C ALA A 7 14.80 -61.84 24.51
N GLY A 8 15.79 -62.46 23.84
CA GLY A 8 16.63 -61.77 22.85
C GLY A 8 15.84 -61.22 21.65
N ARG A 9 14.89 -62.01 21.11
CA ARG A 9 14.01 -61.55 20.01
C ARG A 9 13.07 -60.43 20.44
N GLN A 10 12.52 -60.49 21.65
CA GLN A 10 11.66 -59.45 22.21
C GLN A 10 12.43 -58.14 22.45
N SER A 11 13.69 -58.23 22.90
CA SER A 11 14.59 -57.08 23.03
C SER A 11 14.89 -56.43 21.67
N THR A 12 15.19 -57.23 20.65
CA THR A 12 15.42 -56.73 19.28
C THR A 12 14.17 -56.10 18.68
N ALA A 13 13.00 -56.71 18.84
CA ALA A 13 11.74 -56.14 18.35
C ALA A 13 11.43 -54.78 19.01
N ARG A 14 11.68 -54.65 20.32
CA ARG A 14 11.50 -53.39 21.06
C ARG A 14 12.49 -52.32 20.60
N ARG A 15 13.73 -52.68 20.30
CA ARG A 15 14.74 -51.75 19.75
C ARG A 15 14.31 -51.22 18.37
N VAL A 16 13.93 -52.11 17.46
CA VAL A 16 13.43 -51.72 16.12
C VAL A 16 12.18 -50.84 16.21
N ALA A 17 11.26 -51.14 17.14
CA ALA A 17 10.09 -50.31 17.37
C ALA A 17 10.46 -48.89 17.89
N ARG A 18 11.44 -48.79 18.79
CA ARG A 18 11.96 -47.50 19.26
C ARG A 18 12.63 -46.71 18.14
N GLU A 19 13.48 -47.34 17.34
CA GLU A 19 14.15 -46.70 16.20
C GLU A 19 13.13 -46.11 15.23
N ARG A 20 12.10 -46.88 14.84
CA ARG A 20 11.00 -46.40 13.98
C ARG A 20 10.19 -45.27 14.60
N ALA A 21 9.90 -45.34 15.91
CA ALA A 21 9.18 -44.28 16.61
C ALA A 21 10.00 -42.99 16.64
N THR A 22 11.31 -43.08 16.89
CA THR A 22 12.23 -41.93 16.88
C THR A 22 12.34 -41.31 15.49
N GLU A 23 12.43 -42.13 14.44
CA GLU A 23 12.51 -41.67 13.06
C GLU A 23 11.24 -40.91 12.65
N ARG A 24 10.06 -41.49 12.92
CA ARG A 24 8.77 -40.81 12.66
C ARG A 24 8.65 -39.52 13.46
N ALA A 25 9.02 -39.52 14.73
CA ALA A 25 8.99 -38.31 15.55
C ALA A 25 9.93 -37.22 15.02
N ALA A 26 11.12 -37.60 14.51
CA ALA A 26 12.04 -36.67 13.88
C ALA A 26 11.46 -36.11 12.57
N GLU A 27 10.79 -36.94 11.78
CA GLU A 27 10.11 -36.48 10.57
C GLU A 27 8.98 -35.50 10.86
N PHE A 28 8.13 -35.79 11.86
CA PHE A 28 7.08 -34.86 12.29
C PHE A 28 7.66 -33.52 12.73
N ARG A 29 8.71 -33.53 13.56
CA ARG A 29 9.37 -32.29 13.97
C ARG A 29 9.93 -31.49 12.79
N ARG A 30 10.53 -32.16 11.79
CA ARG A 30 11.01 -31.47 10.59
C ARG A 30 9.86 -30.81 9.81
N ARG A 31 8.73 -31.51 9.68
CA ARG A 31 7.54 -30.95 9.02
C ARG A 31 6.95 -29.79 9.81
N GLU A 32 6.88 -29.91 11.14
CA GLU A 32 6.37 -28.85 12.01
C GLU A 32 7.22 -27.59 11.89
N ASN A 33 8.55 -27.72 11.97
CA ASN A 33 9.45 -26.58 11.78
C ASN A 33 9.26 -25.92 10.41
N ALA A 34 9.07 -26.72 9.34
CA ALA A 34 8.83 -26.16 8.01
C ALA A 34 7.48 -25.42 7.93
N LEU A 35 6.45 -25.90 8.62
CA LEU A 35 5.15 -25.21 8.71
C LEU A 35 5.25 -23.92 9.54
N GLU A 36 6.04 -23.93 10.60
CA GLU A 36 6.31 -22.75 11.43
C GLU A 36 6.99 -21.65 10.60
N GLU A 37 8.04 -21.97 9.85
CA GLU A 37 8.71 -21.00 8.96
C GLU A 37 7.76 -20.45 7.89
N LEU A 38 6.94 -21.30 7.26
CA LEU A 38 5.93 -20.84 6.30
C LEU A 38 4.88 -19.92 6.94
N ALA A 39 4.51 -20.17 8.19
CA ALA A 39 3.59 -19.29 8.92
C ALA A 39 4.26 -17.95 9.23
N VAL A 40 5.53 -17.93 9.61
CA VAL A 40 6.31 -16.70 9.79
C VAL A 40 6.35 -15.89 8.49
N ASP A 41 6.72 -16.52 7.38
CA ASP A 41 6.75 -15.89 6.06
C ASP A 41 5.39 -15.30 5.68
N TYR A 42 4.30 -16.04 5.94
CA TYR A 42 2.94 -15.55 5.72
C TYR A 42 2.64 -14.29 6.55
N PHE A 43 2.93 -14.30 7.86
CA PHE A 43 2.65 -13.14 8.71
C PHE A 43 3.50 -11.94 8.33
N VAL A 44 4.77 -12.14 7.95
CA VAL A 44 5.62 -11.07 7.41
C VAL A 44 5.02 -10.52 6.12
N ALA A 45 4.55 -11.37 5.20
CA ALA A 45 3.94 -10.93 3.96
C ALA A 45 2.65 -10.12 4.19
N VAL A 46 1.79 -10.56 5.12
CA VAL A 46 0.56 -9.82 5.49
C VAL A 46 0.90 -8.47 6.13
N ALA A 47 1.85 -8.42 7.07
CA ALA A 47 2.27 -7.16 7.66
C ALA A 47 2.88 -6.20 6.63
N THR A 48 3.69 -6.74 5.71
CA THR A 48 4.28 -5.96 4.60
C THR A 48 3.20 -5.40 3.67
N LEU A 49 2.12 -6.16 3.42
CA LEU A 49 0.99 -5.69 2.62
C LEU A 49 0.30 -4.49 3.29
N GLU A 50 0.04 -4.58 4.60
CA GLU A 50 -0.56 -3.49 5.37
C GLU A 50 0.32 -2.22 5.34
N ASP A 51 1.64 -2.37 5.48
CA ASP A 51 2.59 -1.25 5.39
C ASP A 51 2.58 -0.60 3.99
N ILE A 52 2.50 -1.41 2.92
CA ILE A 52 2.41 -0.91 1.54
C ILE A 52 1.13 -0.11 1.35
N GLU A 53 -0.02 -0.63 1.81
CA GLU A 53 -1.29 0.06 1.68
C GLU A 53 -1.32 1.38 2.48
N ALA A 54 -0.79 1.37 3.70
CA ALA A 54 -0.67 2.56 4.54
C ALA A 54 0.21 3.63 3.89
N GLU A 55 1.36 3.23 3.33
CA GLU A 55 2.26 4.14 2.63
C GLU A 55 1.63 4.72 1.36
N ALA A 56 0.98 3.88 0.55
CA ALA A 56 0.26 4.33 -0.64
C ALA A 56 -0.83 5.36 -0.28
N ALA A 57 -1.60 5.10 0.78
CA ALA A 57 -2.62 6.04 1.26
C ALA A 57 -2.01 7.38 1.69
N ARG A 58 -0.88 7.36 2.42
CA ARG A 58 -0.14 8.59 2.80
C ARG A 58 0.29 9.39 1.57
N GLN A 59 0.91 8.73 0.59
CA GLN A 59 1.40 9.38 -0.63
C GLN A 59 0.27 9.99 -1.46
N ILE A 60 -0.87 9.30 -1.59
CA ILE A 60 -2.06 9.82 -2.29
C ILE A 60 -2.55 11.11 -1.64
N VAL A 61 -2.62 11.14 -0.31
CA VAL A 61 -3.05 12.34 0.43
C VAL A 61 -2.08 13.50 0.20
N GLU A 62 -0.78 13.26 0.29
CA GLU A 62 0.24 14.29 0.06
C GLU A 62 0.19 14.85 -1.36
N ILE A 63 0.09 13.97 -2.36
CA ILE A 63 0.01 14.38 -3.77
C ILE A 63 -1.25 15.21 -4.02
N ARG A 64 -2.40 14.80 -3.47
CA ARG A 64 -3.66 15.54 -3.59
C ARG A 64 -3.55 16.92 -2.95
N ALA A 65 -3.04 17.00 -1.73
CA ALA A 65 -2.85 18.29 -1.06
C ALA A 65 -1.94 19.24 -1.86
N ARG A 66 -0.80 18.72 -2.35
CA ARG A 66 0.12 19.49 -3.20
C ARG A 66 -0.55 19.94 -4.51
N ALA A 67 -1.35 19.07 -5.12
CA ALA A 67 -2.08 19.41 -6.34
C ALA A 67 -3.14 20.49 -6.09
N ASP A 68 -3.90 20.37 -5.00
CA ASP A 68 -4.94 21.34 -4.62
C ASP A 68 -4.34 22.73 -4.34
N ASP A 69 -3.21 22.78 -3.64
CA ASP A 69 -2.46 24.02 -3.40
C ASP A 69 -1.95 24.64 -4.72
N ALA A 70 -1.38 23.82 -5.60
CA ALA A 70 -0.88 24.27 -6.89
C ALA A 70 -2.02 24.80 -7.79
N ILE A 71 -3.13 24.08 -7.85
CA ILE A 71 -4.33 24.48 -8.60
C ILE A 71 -4.88 25.79 -8.03
N THR A 72 -4.99 25.90 -6.72
CA THR A 72 -5.49 27.12 -6.05
C THR A 72 -4.60 28.32 -6.35
N LYS A 73 -3.27 28.13 -6.29
CA LYS A 73 -2.31 29.18 -6.65
C LYS A 73 -2.47 29.62 -8.09
N VAL A 74 -2.49 28.69 -9.04
CA VAL A 74 -2.64 29.01 -10.48
C VAL A 74 -3.97 29.71 -10.76
N ARG A 75 -5.07 29.26 -10.12
CA ARG A 75 -6.38 29.94 -10.23
C ARG A 75 -6.33 31.37 -9.72
N ARG A 76 -5.69 31.60 -8.57
CA ARG A 76 -5.50 32.93 -8.00
C ARG A 76 -4.65 33.81 -8.93
N ASP A 77 -3.58 33.27 -9.47
CA ASP A 77 -2.70 34.00 -10.39
C ASP A 77 -3.44 34.39 -11.68
N ALA A 78 -4.22 33.47 -12.25
CA ALA A 78 -5.06 33.73 -13.42
C ALA A 78 -6.14 34.80 -13.13
N ALA A 79 -6.80 34.73 -11.98
CA ALA A 79 -7.75 35.75 -11.53
C ALA A 79 -7.06 37.12 -11.34
N GLY A 80 -5.85 37.15 -10.79
CA GLY A 80 -5.06 38.38 -10.65
C GLY A 80 -4.61 38.97 -11.98
N ILE A 81 -4.29 38.14 -12.98
CA ILE A 81 -3.97 38.60 -14.34
C ILE A 81 -5.21 39.25 -14.98
N THR A 82 -6.35 38.56 -14.96
CA THR A 82 -7.59 39.11 -15.53
C THR A 82 -8.04 40.37 -14.82
N GLY A 83 -7.95 40.44 -13.49
CA GLY A 83 -8.20 41.66 -12.71
C GLY A 83 -7.32 42.83 -13.16
N ARG A 84 -6.01 42.63 -13.29
CA ARG A 84 -5.09 43.68 -13.78
C ARG A 84 -5.39 44.14 -15.21
N MET A 85 -5.91 43.26 -16.07
CA MET A 85 -6.35 43.67 -17.42
C MET A 85 -7.59 44.58 -17.34
N LEU A 86 -8.52 44.28 -16.45
CA LEU A 86 -9.72 45.09 -16.23
C LEU A 86 -9.37 46.44 -15.60
N ASP A 87 -8.41 46.48 -14.66
CA ASP A 87 -7.90 47.72 -14.05
C ASP A 87 -7.26 48.68 -15.06
N GLN A 88 -6.82 48.18 -16.23
CA GLN A 88 -6.36 48.99 -17.35
C GLN A 88 -7.50 49.59 -18.19
N GLY A 89 -8.76 49.36 -17.81
CA GLY A 89 -9.95 49.86 -18.51
C GLY A 89 -10.40 49.01 -19.69
N ILE A 90 -9.89 47.78 -19.82
CA ILE A 90 -10.29 46.85 -20.89
C ILE A 90 -11.65 46.22 -20.53
N ALA A 91 -12.59 46.17 -21.47
CA ALA A 91 -13.89 45.54 -21.24
C ALA A 91 -13.78 44.00 -21.09
N ARG A 92 -14.67 43.39 -20.29
CA ARG A 92 -14.65 41.93 -20.04
C ARG A 92 -14.78 41.08 -21.30
N SER A 93 -15.59 41.50 -22.27
CA SER A 93 -15.73 40.83 -23.57
C SER A 93 -14.41 40.83 -24.36
N GLU A 94 -13.65 41.90 -24.25
CA GLU A 94 -12.36 42.08 -24.92
C GLU A 94 -11.25 41.29 -24.21
N VAL A 95 -11.25 41.25 -22.87
CA VAL A 95 -10.37 40.35 -22.09
C VAL A 95 -10.64 38.88 -22.46
N ALA A 96 -11.91 38.47 -22.50
CA ALA A 96 -12.31 37.12 -22.88
C ALA A 96 -11.82 36.74 -24.29
N THR A 97 -12.00 37.66 -25.24
CA THR A 97 -11.54 37.48 -26.63
C THR A 97 -10.01 37.33 -26.70
N ARG A 98 -9.26 38.20 -25.99
CA ARG A 98 -7.78 38.15 -25.96
C ARG A 98 -7.23 36.87 -25.35
N LEU A 99 -7.88 36.35 -24.31
CA LEU A 99 -7.44 35.16 -23.61
C LEU A 99 -8.03 33.87 -24.18
N GLY A 100 -8.95 33.95 -25.15
CA GLY A 100 -9.61 32.79 -25.73
C GLY A 100 -10.50 32.03 -24.74
N ILE A 101 -11.06 32.72 -23.74
CA ILE A 101 -11.92 32.15 -22.70
C ILE A 101 -13.36 32.66 -22.85
N ALA A 102 -14.32 32.00 -22.19
CA ALA A 102 -15.69 32.50 -22.19
C ALA A 102 -15.81 33.76 -21.32
N VAL A 103 -16.66 34.71 -21.72
CA VAL A 103 -16.87 35.97 -20.97
C VAL A 103 -17.32 35.72 -19.52
N ARG A 104 -18.07 34.63 -19.27
CA ARG A 104 -18.49 34.22 -17.93
C ARG A 104 -17.34 33.81 -17.01
N ASP A 105 -16.20 33.43 -17.58
CA ASP A 105 -15.01 33.01 -16.85
C ASP A 105 -14.09 34.21 -16.52
N VAL A 106 -14.38 35.40 -17.06
CA VAL A 106 -13.73 36.66 -16.66
C VAL A 106 -14.41 37.19 -15.38
N PRO A 107 -13.67 37.49 -14.31
CA PRO A 107 -14.26 38.02 -13.08
C PRO A 107 -15.09 39.28 -13.33
N LYS A 108 -16.22 39.41 -12.61
CA LYS A 108 -17.04 40.63 -12.60
C LYS A 108 -16.32 41.71 -11.79
N THR A 109 -16.38 42.94 -12.27
CA THR A 109 -15.94 44.12 -11.52
C THR A 109 -17.15 44.86 -10.97
N ALA A 110 -16.93 45.79 -10.03
CA ALA A 110 -18.00 46.66 -9.52
C ALA A 110 -18.61 47.58 -10.59
N ALA A 111 -17.99 47.71 -11.77
CA ALA A 111 -18.54 48.43 -12.92
C ALA A 111 -19.54 47.59 -13.75
N ASP A 112 -19.71 46.30 -13.43
CA ASP A 112 -20.64 45.37 -14.09
C ASP A 112 -21.93 45.10 -13.30
N GLU A 113 -22.14 45.77 -12.16
CA GLU A 113 -23.44 45.86 -11.43
C GLU A 113 -24.23 47.08 -11.91
#